data_AF-A0A539EEP6-F1
#
_entry.id   AF-A0A539EEP6-F1
#
_cell.length_a   1.000
_cell.length_b   1.000
_cell.length_c   1.000
_cell.angle_alpha   90.00
_cell.angle_beta   90.00
_cell.angle_gamma   90.00
#
_symmetry.space_group_name_H-M   'P 1'
#
loop_
_entity.id
_entity.type
_entity.pdbx_description
1 polymer ?
#
loop_
_entity_poly.entity_id
_entity_poly.type
_entity_poly.pdbx_seq_one_letter_code
_entity_poly.pdbx_strand_id
1 'polypeptide(L)'
;MNPVILNKITPRSLVGPIASSLLALGLTGCATSSVFTPYPDQMKITKQQLANGQYQEAQKALAEYRDSADKILYLMERGRVNQIANNPAESITDFTAVIDGFKANEERAQITASGTSSKIGAVALNDNVIPYEGEPYERVFVYQFQALNFLFQNKIDSAIVEVRRANLEQVAALKAYEDEVDEALQNDEERQAQSALESNSAYNNTLAGLSQLAGKVKYSFQNAYTFYVSGLIYEAQGEANDAYIDYKKALEIYPDNPYLLAAVTR
;
A
#
# COMPACT_ATOMS: atom_id res chain seq x y z
N MET A 1 -29.29 -67.21 -68.88
CA MET A 1 -30.41 -67.15 -67.92
C MET A 1 -29.85 -66.72 -66.57
N ASN A 2 -30.51 -65.71 -65.98
CA ASN A 2 -30.27 -65.01 -64.70
C ASN A 2 -30.05 -65.95 -63.48
N PRO A 3 -29.77 -65.43 -62.26
CA PRO A 3 -28.71 -64.51 -61.77
C PRO A 3 -28.09 -65.11 -60.46
N VAL A 4 -27.35 -64.33 -59.64
CA VAL A 4 -27.51 -64.22 -58.15
C VAL A 4 -26.25 -63.70 -57.43
N ILE A 5 -26.40 -62.46 -56.93
CA ILE A 5 -26.09 -61.92 -55.59
C ILE A 5 -24.63 -61.83 -55.10
N LEU A 6 -24.20 -60.56 -55.02
CA LEU A 6 -23.37 -59.88 -54.01
C LEU A 6 -22.77 -60.74 -52.88
N ASN A 7 -21.44 -60.70 -52.76
CA ASN A 7 -20.78 -60.93 -51.48
C ASN A 7 -19.84 -59.77 -51.12
N LYS A 8 -19.93 -59.38 -49.85
CA LYS A 8 -19.24 -58.26 -49.21
C LYS A 8 -17.74 -58.53 -49.14
N ILE A 9 -16.92 -57.51 -49.45
CA ILE A 9 -15.50 -57.49 -49.09
C ILE A 9 -15.28 -56.27 -48.19
N THR A 10 -15.02 -56.53 -46.92
CA THR A 10 -14.39 -55.59 -46.00
C THR A 10 -12.88 -55.56 -46.25
N PRO A 11 -12.24 -54.39 -46.11
CA PRO A 11 -10.90 -54.34 -45.53
C PRO A 11 -10.91 -53.36 -44.34
N ARG A 12 -10.60 -53.81 -43.12
CA ARG A 12 -9.25 -54.05 -42.57
C ARG A 12 -8.52 -52.74 -42.25
N SER A 13 -8.71 -52.33 -41.00
CA SER A 13 -7.74 -51.71 -40.07
C SER A 13 -6.65 -50.80 -40.65
N LEU A 14 -6.75 -49.51 -40.33
CA LEU A 14 -5.59 -48.68 -40.03
C LEU A 14 -5.90 -47.80 -38.82
N VAL A 15 -5.81 -48.38 -37.61
CA VAL A 15 -5.79 -47.60 -36.36
C VAL A 15 -4.33 -47.47 -35.97
N GLY A 16 -3.70 -46.39 -36.43
CA GLY A 16 -2.40 -45.92 -35.94
C GLY A 16 -2.61 -44.87 -34.85
N PRO A 17 -1.76 -44.82 -33.80
CA PRO A 17 -1.97 -43.99 -32.62
C PRO A 17 -1.52 -42.56 -32.88
N ILE A 18 -2.30 -41.79 -33.65
CA ILE A 18 -2.01 -40.36 -33.89
C ILE A 18 -2.75 -39.47 -32.88
N ALA A 19 -3.68 -40.02 -32.10
CA ALA A 19 -4.54 -39.24 -31.22
C ALA A 19 -3.92 -38.84 -29.86
N SER A 20 -2.70 -39.29 -29.50
CA SER A 20 -2.13 -39.04 -28.17
C SER A 20 -1.13 -37.88 -28.08
N SER A 21 -0.78 -37.20 -29.18
CA SER A 21 0.18 -36.08 -29.14
C SER A 21 -0.42 -34.68 -29.21
N LEU A 22 -1.75 -34.54 -29.26
CA LEU A 22 -2.41 -33.22 -29.36
C LEU A 22 -2.93 -32.64 -28.02
N LEU A 23 -2.70 -33.31 -26.88
CA LEU A 23 -3.22 -32.86 -25.58
C LEU A 23 -2.16 -32.17 -24.67
N ALA A 24 -0.91 -32.06 -25.12
CA ALA A 24 0.18 -31.49 -24.30
C ALA A 24 0.49 -30.00 -24.57
N LEU A 25 -0.25 -29.34 -25.47
CA LEU A 25 0.04 -27.94 -25.89
C LEU A 25 -0.94 -26.90 -25.31
N GLY A 26 -1.81 -27.29 -24.37
CA GLY A 26 -2.84 -26.40 -23.79
C GLY A 26 -2.48 -25.73 -22.46
N LEU A 27 -1.30 -25.98 -21.89
CA LEU A 27 -0.96 -25.51 -20.52
C LEU A 27 0.06 -24.36 -20.48
N THR A 28 0.47 -23.81 -21.62
CA THR A 28 1.42 -22.67 -21.65
C THR A 28 0.74 -21.30 -21.62
N GLY A 29 -0.59 -21.24 -21.55
CA GLY A 29 -1.35 -20.00 -21.43
C GLY A 29 -1.84 -19.78 -19.99
N CYS A 30 -1.57 -18.58 -19.44
CA CYS A 30 -2.08 -18.02 -18.17
C CYS A 30 -1.28 -18.22 -16.87
N ALA A 31 -0.06 -18.78 -16.89
CA ALA A 31 0.71 -19.01 -15.65
C ALA A 31 1.77 -17.94 -15.29
N THR A 32 1.91 -16.84 -16.04
CA THR A 32 2.70 -15.68 -15.58
C THR A 32 1.81 -14.70 -14.82
N SER A 33 1.07 -15.20 -13.84
CA SER A 33 0.28 -14.36 -12.94
C SER A 33 1.21 -13.65 -11.95
N SER A 34 0.92 -12.38 -11.66
CA SER A 34 1.56 -11.54 -10.62
C SER A 34 1.84 -12.29 -9.31
N VAL A 35 1.05 -13.33 -9.02
CA VAL A 35 1.14 -14.24 -7.87
C VAL A 35 2.53 -14.87 -7.66
N PHE A 36 3.27 -15.22 -8.73
CA PHE A 36 4.55 -15.95 -8.59
C PHE A 36 5.80 -15.06 -8.71
N THR A 37 5.65 -13.76 -8.96
CA THR A 37 6.78 -12.83 -9.09
C THR A 37 6.71 -11.81 -7.95
N PRO A 38 7.70 -11.74 -7.05
CA PRO A 38 7.71 -10.73 -6.00
C PRO A 38 7.64 -9.31 -6.58
N TYR A 39 6.90 -8.42 -5.93
CA TYR A 39 6.72 -7.03 -6.37
C TYR A 39 8.05 -6.29 -6.69
N PRO A 40 9.15 -6.42 -5.91
CA PRO A 40 10.42 -5.79 -6.25
C PRO A 40 10.98 -6.18 -7.63
N ASP A 41 10.75 -7.42 -8.07
CA ASP A 41 11.17 -7.91 -9.39
C ASP A 41 10.28 -7.32 -10.49
N GLN A 42 8.98 -7.20 -10.23
CA GLN A 42 8.03 -6.52 -11.14
C GLN A 42 8.46 -5.07 -11.38
N MET A 43 8.95 -4.39 -10.34
CA MET A 43 9.38 -2.98 -10.42
C MET A 43 10.78 -2.76 -11.00
N LYS A 44 11.56 -3.82 -11.27
CA LYS A 44 12.94 -3.70 -11.74
C LYS A 44 13.05 -2.91 -13.06
N ILE A 45 12.18 -3.23 -14.02
CA ILE A 45 12.17 -2.59 -15.35
C ILE A 45 11.79 -1.11 -15.21
N THR A 46 10.74 -0.80 -14.46
CA THR A 46 10.30 0.58 -14.22
C THR A 46 11.41 1.39 -13.53
N LYS A 47 12.08 0.84 -12.52
CA LYS A 47 13.22 1.51 -11.85
C LYS A 47 14.37 1.78 -12.82
N GLN A 48 14.69 0.83 -13.69
CA GLN A 48 15.71 1.03 -14.72
C GLN A 48 15.31 2.11 -15.73
N GLN A 49 14.04 2.12 -16.17
CA GLN A 49 13.52 3.15 -17.07
C GLN A 49 13.60 4.54 -16.44
N LEU A 50 13.22 4.67 -15.17
CA LEU A 50 13.34 5.93 -14.42
C LEU A 50 14.79 6.41 -14.31
N ALA A 51 15.72 5.50 -13.99
CA ALA A 51 17.14 5.84 -13.90
C ALA A 51 17.72 6.36 -15.24
N ASN A 52 17.15 5.92 -16.36
CA ASN A 52 17.54 6.33 -17.71
C ASN A 52 16.71 7.51 -18.26
N GLY A 53 15.82 8.11 -17.46
CA GLY A 53 14.92 9.19 -17.91
C GLY A 53 13.82 8.74 -18.89
N GLN A 54 13.57 7.44 -19.01
CA GLN A 54 12.58 6.83 -19.91
C GLN A 54 11.18 6.86 -19.27
N TYR A 55 10.70 8.04 -18.89
CA TYR A 55 9.46 8.21 -18.13
C TYR A 55 8.22 7.66 -18.85
N GLN A 56 8.13 7.83 -20.17
CA GLN A 56 7.01 7.34 -20.96
C GLN A 56 6.89 5.81 -20.96
N GLU A 57 8.03 5.11 -20.97
CA GLU A 57 8.03 3.65 -20.92
C GLU A 57 7.68 3.14 -19.52
N ALA A 58 8.15 3.82 -18.47
CA ALA A 58 7.74 3.55 -17.09
C ALA A 58 6.23 3.75 -16.87
N GLN A 59 5.66 4.81 -17.46
CA GLN A 59 4.22 5.09 -17.40
C GLN A 59 3.40 3.99 -18.08
N LYS A 60 3.83 3.53 -19.27
CA LYS A 60 3.17 2.44 -20.00
C LYS A 60 3.19 1.14 -19.22
N ALA A 61 4.36 0.75 -18.70
CA ALA A 61 4.52 -0.48 -17.93
C ALA A 61 3.58 -0.50 -16.70
N LEU A 62 3.46 0.63 -16.00
CA LEU A 62 2.57 0.75 -14.84
C LEU A 62 1.08 0.84 -15.23
N ALA A 63 0.76 1.32 -16.43
CA ALA A 63 -0.64 1.47 -16.87
C ALA A 63 -1.33 0.13 -17.12
N GLU A 64 -0.58 -0.95 -17.40
CA GLU A 64 -1.12 -2.30 -17.58
C GLU A 64 -1.83 -2.83 -16.33
N TYR A 65 -1.49 -2.33 -15.16
CA TYR A 65 -2.01 -2.78 -13.87
C TYR A 65 -3.06 -1.83 -13.26
N ARG A 66 -3.47 -0.79 -13.99
CA ARG A 66 -4.45 0.21 -13.51
C ARG A 66 -5.77 -0.39 -13.05
N ASP A 67 -6.21 -1.45 -13.72
CA ASP A 67 -7.49 -2.11 -13.46
C ASP A 67 -7.31 -3.48 -12.78
N SER A 68 -6.10 -3.75 -12.28
CA SER A 68 -5.77 -4.98 -11.56
C SER A 68 -6.33 -4.98 -10.13
N ALA A 69 -6.29 -6.14 -9.47
CA ALA A 69 -6.63 -6.23 -8.05
C ALA A 69 -5.69 -5.40 -7.17
N ASP A 70 -4.44 -5.22 -7.61
CA ASP A 70 -3.40 -4.45 -6.93
C ASP A 70 -3.36 -2.97 -7.38
N LYS A 71 -4.44 -2.47 -7.99
CA LYS A 71 -4.48 -1.13 -8.60
C LYS A 71 -3.99 0.00 -7.70
N ILE A 72 -4.23 -0.05 -6.39
CA ILE A 72 -3.81 0.98 -5.43
C ILE A 72 -2.29 1.12 -5.46
N LEU A 73 -1.58 0.01 -5.31
CA LEU A 73 -0.12 -0.04 -5.33
C LEU A 73 0.44 0.51 -6.65
N TYR A 74 -0.10 0.04 -7.78
CA TYR A 74 0.37 0.46 -9.09
C TYR A 74 0.04 1.92 -9.44
N LEU A 75 -1.09 2.44 -8.95
CA LEU A 75 -1.44 3.85 -9.13
C LEU A 75 -0.60 4.78 -8.23
N MET A 76 -0.18 4.33 -7.06
CA MET A 76 0.79 5.09 -6.24
C MET A 76 2.12 5.26 -6.99
N GLU A 77 2.65 4.17 -7.54
CA GLU A 77 3.86 4.21 -8.36
C GLU A 77 3.68 5.08 -9.59
N ARG A 78 2.59 4.89 -10.34
CA ARG A 78 2.33 5.66 -11.57
C ARG A 78 2.13 7.14 -11.27
N GLY A 79 1.43 7.47 -10.19
CA GLY A 79 1.28 8.83 -9.70
C GLY A 79 2.63 9.49 -9.41
N ARG A 80 3.55 8.78 -8.76
CA ARG A 80 4.90 9.28 -8.49
C ARG A 80 5.74 9.41 -9.76
N VAL A 81 5.68 8.44 -10.67
CA VAL A 81 6.35 8.52 -11.98
C VAL A 81 5.86 9.73 -12.77
N ASN A 82 4.53 9.94 -12.84
CA ASN A 82 3.94 11.10 -13.50
C ASN A 82 4.39 12.43 -12.88
N GLN A 83 4.48 12.48 -11.55
CA GLN A 83 4.98 13.66 -10.84
C GLN A 83 6.44 13.99 -11.21
N ILE A 84 7.33 12.98 -11.19
CA ILE A 84 8.76 13.15 -11.53
C ILE A 84 8.92 13.49 -13.01
N ALA A 85 8.06 12.96 -13.88
CA ALA A 85 8.03 13.23 -15.31
C ALA A 85 7.47 14.61 -15.68
N ASN A 86 7.19 15.48 -14.70
CA ASN A 86 6.54 16.78 -14.89
C ASN A 86 5.18 16.67 -15.62
N ASN A 87 4.42 15.61 -15.33
CA ASN A 87 3.04 15.42 -15.77
C ASN A 87 2.08 15.46 -14.56
N PRO A 88 1.82 16.65 -13.99
CA PRO A 88 1.06 16.78 -12.75
C PRO A 88 -0.43 16.44 -12.89
N ALA A 89 -1.02 16.56 -14.08
CA ALA A 89 -2.44 16.24 -14.29
C ALA A 89 -2.71 14.75 -14.11
N GLU A 90 -1.85 13.91 -14.67
CA GLU A 90 -1.99 12.45 -14.58
C GLU A 90 -1.57 11.97 -13.20
N SER A 91 -0.56 12.61 -12.59
CA SER A 91 -0.20 12.35 -11.20
C SER A 91 -1.35 12.65 -10.24
N ILE A 92 -2.04 13.78 -10.42
CA ILE A 92 -3.22 14.13 -9.61
C ILE A 92 -4.32 13.11 -9.79
N THR A 93 -4.58 12.70 -11.03
CA THR A 93 -5.61 11.71 -11.35
C THR A 93 -5.33 10.39 -10.66
N ASP A 94 -4.08 9.92 -10.71
CA ASP A 94 -3.66 8.66 -10.09
C ASP A 94 -3.76 8.71 -8.57
N PHE A 95 -3.21 9.75 -7.92
CA PHE A 95 -3.29 9.88 -6.46
C PHE A 95 -4.72 10.10 -5.98
N THR A 96 -5.59 10.77 -6.75
CA THR A 96 -7.02 10.89 -6.40
C THR A 96 -7.68 9.52 -6.38
N ALA A 97 -7.43 8.68 -7.41
CA ALA A 97 -7.96 7.33 -7.46
C ALA A 97 -7.43 6.44 -6.32
N VAL A 98 -6.17 6.63 -5.89
CA VAL A 98 -5.59 5.96 -4.72
C VAL A 98 -6.30 6.39 -3.43
N ILE A 99 -6.48 7.70 -3.23
CA ILE A 99 -7.15 8.27 -2.04
C ILE A 99 -8.60 7.77 -1.94
N ASP A 100 -9.31 7.69 -3.06
CA ASP A 100 -10.66 7.13 -3.10
C ASP A 100 -10.66 5.62 -2.79
N GLY A 101 -9.60 4.91 -3.22
CA GLY A 101 -9.36 3.52 -2.85
C GLY A 101 -9.17 3.32 -1.35
N PHE A 102 -8.36 4.15 -0.69
CA PHE A 102 -8.17 4.10 0.77
C PHE A 102 -9.49 4.25 1.52
N LYS A 103 -10.31 5.26 1.17
CA LYS A 103 -11.62 5.48 1.79
C LYS A 103 -12.55 4.27 1.61
N ALA A 104 -12.60 3.70 0.41
CA ALA A 104 -13.42 2.52 0.13
C ALA A 104 -12.96 1.27 0.89
N ASN A 105 -11.66 1.14 1.20
CA ASN A 105 -11.15 0.07 2.05
C ASN A 105 -11.57 0.29 3.51
N GLU A 106 -11.40 1.51 4.03
CA GLU A 106 -11.78 1.86 5.40
C GLU A 106 -13.29 1.70 5.67
N GLU A 107 -14.14 2.15 4.76
CA GLU A 107 -15.60 1.99 4.87
C GLU A 107 -16.01 0.52 4.92
N ARG A 108 -15.38 -0.34 4.11
CA ARG A 108 -15.62 -1.79 4.13
C ARG A 108 -15.15 -2.44 5.44
N ALA A 109 -14.00 -2.01 5.97
CA ALA A 109 -13.49 -2.49 7.25
C ALA A 109 -14.43 -2.11 8.41
N GLN A 110 -14.91 -0.86 8.46
CA GLN A 110 -15.85 -0.40 9.48
C GLN A 110 -17.19 -1.14 9.43
N ILE A 111 -17.74 -1.39 8.24
CA ILE A 111 -18.97 -2.18 8.06
C ILE A 111 -18.77 -3.62 8.52
N THR A 112 -17.62 -4.22 8.19
CA THR A 112 -17.27 -5.59 8.65
C THR A 112 -17.19 -5.67 10.17
N ALA A 113 -16.59 -4.66 10.81
CA ALA A 113 -16.43 -4.59 12.27
C ALA A 113 -17.72 -4.26 13.02
N SER A 114 -18.57 -3.37 12.47
CA SER A 114 -19.83 -2.92 13.08
C SER A 114 -21.02 -3.83 12.77
N GLY A 115 -20.91 -4.69 11.75
CA GLY A 115 -21.97 -5.56 11.29
C GLY A 115 -22.17 -6.78 12.19
N THR A 116 -23.33 -6.87 12.83
CA THR A 116 -23.92 -8.04 13.52
C THR A 116 -24.17 -9.26 12.60
N SER A 117 -23.39 -9.45 11.52
CA SER A 117 -23.56 -10.48 10.47
C SER A 117 -22.40 -11.47 10.33
N SER A 118 -21.44 -11.46 11.25
CA SER A 118 -20.21 -12.28 11.18
C SER A 118 -20.40 -13.79 11.30
N LYS A 119 -21.63 -14.34 11.25
CA LYS A 119 -21.86 -15.79 11.38
C LYS A 119 -22.69 -16.49 10.30
N ILE A 120 -23.38 -15.82 9.37
CA ILE A 120 -24.24 -16.52 8.37
C ILE A 120 -24.09 -16.00 6.92
N GLY A 121 -23.09 -15.15 6.63
CA GLY A 121 -22.95 -14.52 5.29
C GLY A 121 -21.65 -14.77 4.53
N ALA A 122 -20.70 -15.53 5.08
CA ALA A 122 -19.32 -15.59 4.57
C ALA A 122 -19.13 -16.38 3.25
N VAL A 123 -20.19 -16.74 2.53
CA VAL A 123 -20.11 -17.61 1.34
C VAL A 123 -20.63 -16.96 0.05
N ALA A 124 -20.86 -15.64 0.02
CA ALA A 124 -21.58 -15.03 -1.11
C ALA A 124 -20.94 -13.83 -1.83
N LEU A 125 -19.69 -13.43 -1.55
CA LEU A 125 -19.06 -12.32 -2.27
C LEU A 125 -17.60 -12.62 -2.59
N ASN A 126 -17.40 -13.28 -3.74
CA ASN A 126 -16.16 -13.35 -4.52
C ASN A 126 -14.85 -13.54 -3.71
N ASP A 127 -14.43 -14.79 -3.58
CA ASP A 127 -13.12 -15.17 -3.03
C ASP A 127 -11.96 -14.55 -3.85
N ASN A 128 -11.05 -13.90 -3.12
CA ASN A 128 -9.60 -14.08 -3.24
C ASN A 128 -8.73 -12.98 -3.86
N VAL A 129 -8.92 -11.71 -3.47
CA VAL A 129 -7.78 -10.79 -3.20
C VAL A 129 -8.17 -9.86 -2.05
N ILE A 130 -7.44 -9.89 -0.93
CA ILE A 130 -7.43 -8.76 0.02
C ILE A 130 -6.75 -7.62 -0.74
N PRO A 131 -7.47 -6.56 -1.15
CA PRO A 131 -6.86 -5.50 -1.92
C PRO A 131 -5.81 -4.82 -1.06
N TYR A 132 -4.68 -4.46 -1.67
CA TYR A 132 -3.64 -3.71 -0.97
C TYR A 132 -4.22 -2.45 -0.33
N GLU A 133 -4.06 -2.29 0.98
CA GLU A 133 -4.67 -1.19 1.74
C GLU A 133 -3.77 0.04 1.87
N GLY A 134 -2.47 -0.13 1.61
CA GLY A 134 -1.45 0.90 1.81
C GLY A 134 -1.02 0.98 3.27
N GLU A 135 0.28 0.86 3.52
CA GLU A 135 0.83 1.05 4.86
C GLU A 135 0.67 2.52 5.29
N PRO A 136 0.54 2.83 6.60
CA PRO A 136 0.28 4.19 7.05
C PRO A 136 1.29 5.22 6.52
N TYR A 137 2.59 4.88 6.50
CA TYR A 137 3.62 5.77 5.98
C TYR A 137 3.47 6.04 4.46
N GLU A 138 2.92 5.11 3.70
CA GLU A 138 2.68 5.28 2.27
C GLU A 138 1.47 6.16 2.00
N ARG A 139 0.41 6.00 2.80
CA ARG A 139 -0.76 6.87 2.77
C ARG A 139 -0.36 8.32 3.04
N VAL A 140 0.50 8.54 4.03
CA VAL A 140 1.11 9.84 4.32
C VAL A 140 1.86 10.38 3.09
N PHE A 141 2.67 9.55 2.43
CA PHE A 141 3.36 9.97 1.21
C PHE A 141 2.42 10.28 0.04
N VAL A 142 1.32 9.54 -0.14
CA VAL A 142 0.32 9.84 -1.18
C VAL A 142 -0.24 11.24 -0.99
N TYR A 143 -0.68 11.59 0.23
CA TYR A 143 -1.18 12.93 0.53
C TYR A 143 -0.10 14.00 0.34
N GLN A 144 1.14 13.72 0.77
CA GLN A 144 2.23 14.66 0.59
C GLN A 144 2.54 14.89 -0.90
N PHE A 145 2.63 13.84 -1.71
CA PHE A 145 2.87 13.98 -3.14
C PHE A 145 1.71 14.70 -3.84
N GLN A 146 0.47 14.47 -3.41
CA GLN A 146 -0.66 15.22 -3.94
C GLN A 146 -0.62 16.71 -3.53
N ALA A 147 -0.22 17.01 -2.29
CA ALA A 147 0.01 18.39 -1.84
C ALA A 147 1.09 19.07 -2.71
N LEU A 148 2.18 18.37 -3.00
CA LEU A 148 3.24 18.87 -3.88
C LEU A 148 2.77 19.08 -5.32
N ASN A 149 1.92 18.20 -5.86
CA ASN A 149 1.31 18.41 -7.19
C ASN A 149 0.53 19.72 -7.26
N PHE A 150 -0.25 20.02 -6.21
CA PHE A 150 -1.01 21.27 -6.13
C PHE A 150 -0.10 22.48 -5.89
N LEU A 151 0.88 22.35 -5.00
CA LEU A 151 1.86 23.40 -4.71
C LEU A 151 2.62 23.83 -5.96
N PHE A 152 3.13 22.89 -6.76
CA PHE A 152 3.85 23.18 -8.01
C PHE A 152 2.97 23.80 -9.10
N GLN A 153 1.64 23.72 -8.95
CA GLN A 153 0.67 24.42 -9.80
C GLN A 153 0.18 25.73 -9.19
N ASN A 154 0.80 26.21 -8.12
CA ASN A 154 0.38 27.40 -7.36
C ASN A 154 -1.07 27.29 -6.81
N LYS A 155 -1.57 26.07 -6.60
CA LYS A 155 -2.90 25.77 -6.04
C LYS A 155 -2.78 25.54 -4.53
N ILE A 156 -2.39 26.57 -3.79
CA ILE A 156 -2.08 26.45 -2.36
C ILE A 156 -3.31 26.00 -1.55
N ASP A 157 -4.51 26.45 -1.91
CA ASP A 157 -5.77 26.04 -1.27
C ASP A 157 -6.07 24.54 -1.44
N SER A 158 -5.63 23.94 -2.55
CA SER A 158 -5.74 22.49 -2.74
C SER A 158 -4.62 21.75 -2.00
N ALA A 159 -3.41 22.32 -1.99
CA ALA A 159 -2.28 21.74 -1.28
C ALA A 159 -2.54 21.62 0.24
N ILE A 160 -3.16 22.64 0.85
CA ILE A 160 -3.43 22.65 2.29
C ILE A 160 -4.45 21.58 2.70
N VAL A 161 -5.39 21.23 1.81
CA VAL A 161 -6.35 20.14 2.05
C VAL A 161 -5.61 18.80 2.17
N GLU A 162 -4.66 18.55 1.28
CA GLU A 162 -3.88 17.30 1.31
C GLU A 162 -2.87 17.28 2.46
N VAL A 163 -2.29 18.44 2.82
CA VAL A 163 -1.48 18.58 4.04
C VAL A 163 -2.27 18.18 5.29
N ARG A 164 -3.49 18.70 5.43
CA ARG A 164 -4.35 18.36 6.57
C ARG A 164 -4.67 16.86 6.61
N ARG A 165 -4.90 16.23 5.45
CA ARG A 165 -5.08 14.78 5.35
C ARG A 165 -3.83 13.99 5.73
N ALA A 166 -2.65 14.41 5.26
CA ALA A 166 -1.38 13.79 5.66
C ALA A 166 -1.17 13.85 7.18
N ASN A 167 -1.48 14.99 7.80
CA ASN A 167 -1.38 15.15 9.24
C ASN A 167 -2.39 14.29 10.01
N LEU A 168 -3.64 14.19 9.52
CA LEU A 168 -4.64 13.31 10.11
C LEU A 168 -4.21 11.84 10.02
N GLU A 169 -3.64 11.42 8.89
CA GLU A 169 -3.11 10.07 8.71
C GLU A 169 -1.98 9.77 9.70
N GLN A 170 -1.04 10.70 9.89
CA GLN A 170 0.05 10.53 10.87
C GLN A 170 -0.45 10.45 12.32
N VAL A 171 -1.52 11.17 12.66
CA VAL A 171 -2.16 11.10 13.98
C VAL A 171 -2.90 9.77 14.16
N ALA A 172 -3.63 9.32 13.14
CA ALA A 172 -4.33 8.04 13.16
C ALA A 172 -3.34 6.87 13.31
N ALA A 173 -2.23 6.89 12.56
CA ALA A 173 -1.18 5.90 12.63
C ALA A 173 -0.53 5.84 14.03
N LEU A 174 -0.24 7.01 14.62
CA LEU A 174 0.28 7.09 15.99
C LEU A 174 -0.67 6.47 16.99
N LYS A 175 -1.96 6.81 16.89
CA LYS A 175 -2.96 6.28 17.81
C LYS A 175 -3.10 4.77 17.67
N ALA A 176 -3.21 4.25 16.45
CA ALA A 176 -3.31 2.82 16.22
C ALA A 176 -2.11 2.05 16.79
N TYR A 177 -0.90 2.61 16.65
CA TYR A 177 0.30 2.04 17.25
C TYR A 177 0.28 2.10 18.78
N GLU A 178 -0.15 3.23 19.37
CA GLU A 178 -0.28 3.36 20.83
C GLU A 178 -1.29 2.35 21.38
N ASP A 179 -2.45 2.19 20.72
CA ASP A 179 -3.47 1.21 21.08
C ASP A 179 -2.91 -0.24 20.98
N GLU A 180 -2.18 -0.59 19.92
CA GLU A 180 -1.55 -1.91 19.74
C GLU A 180 -0.51 -2.20 20.84
N VAL A 181 0.31 -1.21 21.21
CA VAL A 181 1.31 -1.34 22.28
C VAL A 181 0.60 -1.54 23.62
N ASP A 182 -0.44 -0.75 23.92
CA ASP A 182 -1.19 -0.86 25.17
C ASP A 182 -1.89 -2.23 25.30
N GLU A 183 -2.49 -2.73 24.21
CA GLU A 183 -3.08 -4.08 24.17
C GLU A 183 -2.01 -5.17 24.35
N ALA A 184 -0.85 -5.04 23.72
CA ALA A 184 0.25 -5.99 23.87
C ALA A 184 0.76 -6.03 25.33
N LEU A 185 0.90 -4.86 25.97
CA LEU A 185 1.30 -4.74 27.38
C LEU A 185 0.26 -5.36 28.32
N GLN A 186 -1.03 -5.10 28.10
CA GLN A 186 -2.11 -5.71 28.90
C GLN A 186 -2.12 -7.23 28.76
N ASN A 187 -1.99 -7.76 27.54
CA ASN A 187 -1.92 -9.20 27.29
C ASN A 187 -0.66 -9.84 27.92
N ASP A 188 0.46 -9.12 27.99
CA ASP A 188 1.67 -9.55 28.71
C ASP A 188 1.44 -9.56 30.23
N GLU A 189 0.80 -8.53 30.79
CA GLU A 189 0.45 -8.45 32.20
C GLU A 189 -0.54 -9.54 32.62
N GLU A 190 -1.56 -9.83 31.80
CA GLU A 190 -2.50 -10.93 32.03
C GLU A 190 -1.79 -12.28 31.96
N ARG A 191 -0.93 -12.51 30.97
CA ARG A 191 -0.10 -13.73 30.89
C ARG A 191 0.83 -13.87 32.10
N GLN A 192 1.37 -12.78 32.61
CA GLN A 192 2.21 -12.76 33.81
C GLN A 192 1.41 -12.98 35.10
N ALA A 193 0.20 -12.42 35.20
CA ALA A 193 -0.72 -12.69 36.32
C ALA A 193 -1.17 -14.16 36.32
N GLN A 194 -1.33 -14.77 35.15
CA GLN A 194 -1.61 -16.19 34.99
C GLN A 194 -0.40 -17.09 35.30
N SER A 195 0.82 -16.62 35.02
CA SER A 195 2.10 -17.34 35.25
C SER A 195 2.81 -16.98 36.56
N ALA A 196 2.19 -16.16 37.42
CA ALA A 196 2.66 -15.72 38.74
C ALA A 196 2.89 -16.87 39.77
N LEU A 197 2.85 -18.13 39.33
CA LEU A 197 3.36 -19.29 40.05
C LEU A 197 4.89 -19.49 39.89
N GLU A 198 5.56 -18.81 38.95
CA GLU A 198 7.01 -18.97 38.67
C GLU A 198 7.73 -17.61 38.56
N SER A 199 8.00 -16.97 39.70
CA SER A 199 8.60 -15.62 39.77
C SER A 199 10.13 -15.62 39.57
N ASN A 200 10.63 -14.79 38.65
CA ASN A 200 12.04 -14.38 38.61
C ASN A 200 12.17 -12.87 38.36
N SER A 201 12.71 -12.14 39.34
CA SER A 201 12.79 -10.67 39.40
C SER A 201 13.69 -10.03 38.33
N ALA A 202 14.53 -10.82 37.65
CA ALA A 202 15.36 -10.35 36.55
C ALA A 202 14.53 -9.96 35.30
N TYR A 203 13.39 -10.61 35.07
CA TYR A 203 12.55 -10.40 33.89
C TYR A 203 11.89 -9.00 33.87
N ASN A 204 11.43 -8.53 35.03
CA ASN A 204 10.71 -7.25 35.16
C ASN A 204 11.58 -6.02 34.82
N ASN A 205 12.87 -6.06 35.15
CA ASN A 205 13.79 -4.95 34.84
C ASN A 205 14.11 -4.86 33.34
N THR A 206 14.17 -5.99 32.64
CA THR A 206 14.32 -6.03 31.17
C THR A 206 13.09 -5.49 30.44
N LEU A 207 11.88 -5.74 30.95
CA LEU A 207 10.63 -5.30 30.33
C LEU A 207 10.43 -3.77 30.42
N ALA A 208 10.76 -3.16 31.57
CA ALA A 208 10.72 -1.70 31.72
C ALA A 208 11.66 -0.97 30.74
N GLY A 209 12.81 -1.57 30.42
CA GLY A 209 13.73 -1.05 29.40
C GLY A 209 13.16 -1.15 27.98
N LEU A 210 12.38 -2.19 27.67
CA LEU A 210 11.72 -2.37 26.37
C LEU A 210 10.57 -1.37 26.16
N SER A 211 9.76 -1.09 27.19
CA SER A 211 8.71 -0.05 27.14
C SER A 211 9.31 1.35 26.88
N GLN A 212 10.46 1.65 27.45
CA GLN A 212 11.17 2.92 27.19
C GLN A 212 11.73 2.99 25.76
N LEU A 213 12.10 1.86 25.15
CA LEU A 213 12.51 1.78 23.75
C LEU A 213 11.31 1.86 22.79
N ALA A 214 10.16 1.30 23.14
CA ALA A 214 8.93 1.39 22.33
C ALA A 214 8.45 2.84 22.14
N GLY A 215 8.67 3.72 23.13
CA GLY A 215 8.44 5.16 22.98
C GLY A 215 9.34 5.85 21.93
N LYS A 216 10.53 5.30 21.65
CA LYS A 216 11.40 5.75 20.53
C LYS A 216 10.97 5.19 19.17
N VAL A 217 10.05 4.23 19.12
CA VAL A 217 9.52 3.65 17.88
C VAL A 217 8.38 4.48 17.30
N LYS A 218 7.90 5.52 17.99
CA LYS A 218 6.94 6.53 17.48
C LYS A 218 7.32 7.12 16.10
N TYR A 219 8.58 6.99 15.70
CA TYR A 219 9.15 7.49 14.46
C TYR A 219 9.09 6.52 13.27
N SER A 220 8.57 5.29 13.41
CA SER A 220 8.49 4.34 12.29
C SER A 220 7.36 4.64 11.30
N PHE A 221 6.30 5.33 11.75
CA PHE A 221 5.12 5.68 10.95
C PHE A 221 4.92 7.19 10.78
N GLN A 222 5.47 8.03 11.67
CA GLN A 222 5.50 9.48 11.49
C GLN A 222 6.70 9.91 10.64
N ASN A 223 6.49 10.89 9.77
CA ASN A 223 7.49 11.32 8.80
C ASN A 223 7.86 12.79 9.00
N ALA A 224 9.09 13.04 9.45
CA ALA A 224 9.61 14.39 9.66
C ALA A 224 9.66 15.23 8.39
N TYR A 225 9.92 14.60 7.23
CA TYR A 225 9.92 15.29 5.95
C TYR A 225 8.51 15.75 5.58
N THR A 226 7.48 14.93 5.83
CA THR A 226 6.09 15.33 5.65
C THR A 226 5.71 16.52 6.54
N PHE A 227 6.05 16.48 7.84
CA PHE A 227 5.79 17.60 8.74
C PHE A 227 6.54 18.87 8.33
N TYR A 228 7.79 18.76 7.87
CA TYR A 228 8.54 19.92 7.39
C TYR A 228 7.91 20.55 6.14
N VAL A 229 7.52 19.74 5.15
CA VAL A 229 6.82 20.20 3.94
C VAL A 229 5.48 20.82 4.29
N SER A 230 4.74 20.19 5.21
CA SER A 230 3.49 20.72 5.74
C SER A 230 3.67 22.12 6.33
N GLY A 231 4.67 22.29 7.21
CA GLY A 231 4.97 23.58 7.82
C GLY A 231 5.27 24.68 6.79
N LEU A 232 5.98 24.34 5.71
CA LEU A 232 6.27 25.29 4.62
C LEU A 232 4.99 25.72 3.90
N ILE A 233 4.05 24.79 3.69
CA ILE A 233 2.79 25.10 3.02
C ILE A 233 1.87 25.93 3.94
N TYR A 234 1.82 25.63 5.24
CA TYR A 234 1.11 26.44 6.22
C TYR A 234 1.65 27.87 6.31
N GLU A 235 2.97 28.03 6.35
CA GLU A 235 3.59 29.36 6.33
C GLU A 235 3.26 30.12 5.05
N ALA A 236 3.27 29.46 3.89
CA ALA A 236 2.89 30.08 2.62
C ALA A 236 1.43 30.57 2.59
N GLN A 237 0.55 29.98 3.41
CA GLN A 237 -0.83 30.42 3.64
C GLN A 237 -0.98 31.46 4.75
N GLY A 238 0.09 31.80 5.48
CA GLY A 238 0.03 32.66 6.65
C GLY A 238 -0.49 31.98 7.92
N GLU A 239 -0.65 30.65 7.92
CA GLU A 239 -1.06 29.85 9.09
C GLU A 239 0.17 29.54 9.98
N ALA A 240 0.77 30.59 10.57
CA ALA A 240 2.05 30.49 11.30
C ALA A 240 2.00 29.53 12.52
N ASN A 241 0.85 29.45 13.20
CA ASN A 241 0.69 28.54 14.35
C ASN A 241 0.74 27.08 13.92
N ASP A 242 0.01 26.72 12.86
CA ASP A 242 0.00 25.36 12.32
C ASP A 242 1.38 24.99 11.75
N ALA A 243 2.03 25.95 11.08
CA ALA A 243 3.40 25.78 10.62
C ALA A 243 4.36 25.46 11.77
N TYR A 244 4.30 26.24 12.86
CA TYR A 244 5.12 26.03 14.05
C TYR A 244 4.89 24.65 14.69
N ILE A 245 3.62 24.22 14.79
CA ILE A 245 3.28 22.90 15.32
C ILE A 245 3.98 21.79 14.52
N ASP A 246 3.92 21.86 13.20
CA ASP A 246 4.50 20.82 12.36
C ASP A 246 6.03 20.86 12.32
N TYR A 247 6.66 22.04 12.34
CA TYR A 247 8.12 22.09 12.50
C TYR A 247 8.57 21.51 13.84
N LYS A 248 7.82 21.78 14.91
CA LYS A 248 8.13 21.21 16.22
C LYS A 248 8.05 19.68 16.18
N LYS A 249 7.00 19.11 15.58
CA LYS A 249 6.89 17.65 15.40
C LYS A 249 8.04 17.11 14.55
N ALA A 250 8.40 17.77 13.45
CA ALA A 250 9.54 17.35 12.65
C ALA A 250 10.84 17.35 13.49
N LEU A 251 11.06 18.40 14.30
CA LEU A 251 12.22 18.52 15.19
C LEU A 251 12.20 17.46 16.29
N GLU A 252 11.03 17.09 16.83
CA GLU A 252 10.89 15.99 17.80
C GLU A 252 11.33 14.63 17.22
N ILE A 253 11.20 14.45 15.90
CA ILE A 253 11.66 13.24 15.18
C ILE A 253 13.16 13.32 14.85
N TYR A 254 13.65 14.49 14.42
CA TYR A 254 15.05 14.73 14.08
C TYR A 254 15.63 15.94 14.85
N PRO A 255 15.93 15.78 16.16
CA PRO A 255 16.29 16.90 17.04
C PRO A 255 17.61 17.57 16.69
N ASP A 256 18.55 16.83 16.11
CA ASP A 256 19.87 17.33 15.75
C ASP A 256 19.92 18.01 14.36
N ASN A 257 18.76 18.17 13.69
CA ASN A 257 18.70 18.78 12.37
C ASN A 257 18.71 20.33 12.46
N PRO A 258 19.77 21.01 11.98
CA PRO A 258 19.90 22.46 12.11
C PRO A 258 18.84 23.24 11.34
N TYR A 259 18.30 22.69 10.25
CA TYR A 259 17.25 23.33 9.46
C TYR A 259 15.91 23.32 10.20
N LEU A 260 15.61 22.25 10.93
CA LEU A 260 14.39 22.15 11.75
C LEU A 260 14.48 23.08 12.96
N LEU A 261 15.65 23.16 13.59
CA LEU A 261 15.88 24.10 14.68
C LEU A 261 15.65 25.55 14.22
N ALA A 262 16.23 25.93 13.08
CA ALA A 262 16.03 27.26 12.49
C ALA A 262 14.54 27.53 12.17
N ALA A 263 13.83 26.55 11.62
CA ALA A 263 12.42 26.66 11.26
C ALA A 263 11.48 26.89 12.46
N VAL A 264 11.82 26.35 13.64
CA VAL A 264 11.05 26.54 14.88
C VAL A 264 11.33 27.91 15.52
N THR A 265 12.50 28.50 15.28
CA THR A 265 12.95 29.75 15.94
C THR A 265 12.71 31.05 15.17
N ARG A 266 12.17 30.96 13.96
CA ARG A 266 12.00 32.10 13.04
C ARG A 266 10.78 32.97 13.36
#